data_AF-A0A9E0VLS8-F1
#
_entry.id   AF-A0A9E0VLS8-F1
#
_cell.length_a   1.000
_cell.length_b   1.000
_cell.length_c   1.000
_cell.angle_alpha   90.00
_cell.angle_beta   90.00
_cell.angle_gamma   90.00
#
_symmetry.space_group_name_H-M   'P 1'
#
loop_
_entity.id
_entity.type
_entity.pdbx_description
1 polymer ?
#
loop_
_entity_poly.entity_id
_entity_poly.type
_entity_poly.pdbx_seq_one_letter_code
_entity_poly.pdbx_strand_id
1 'polypeptide(L)'
;MNQAQAFVFCALLGVSASACAPKEKQHDAFLQVDAPFQDFVHNFEQVSAQEGQPLEINDLVVQFGSTPSLNETGVCEWADNETPRITVNQRIWNTLNDYDKQEVIFHELGHCILKRIHQNTEMMAYNGTVQVAESIMYPYRISGTIYRDNIVHYHDELFSKHDQF
;
A
#
# COMPACT_ATOMS: atom_id res chain seq x y z
N MET A 1 82.98 3.00 -3.32
CA MET A 1 81.76 3.67 -3.83
C MET A 1 81.04 2.60 -4.64
N ASN A 2 79.82 2.13 -4.43
CA ASN A 2 78.56 2.52 -3.78
C ASN A 2 77.78 1.19 -3.62
N GLN A 3 76.69 0.96 -2.89
CA GLN A 3 75.83 1.61 -1.91
C GLN A 3 74.93 0.45 -1.43
N ALA A 4 74.51 0.48 -0.16
CA ALA A 4 73.71 -0.56 0.46
C ALA A 4 72.26 -0.57 -0.05
N GLN A 5 71.58 -1.72 0.04
CA GLN A 5 70.11 -1.75 0.17
C GLN A 5 69.69 -2.86 1.15
N ALA A 6 69.27 -2.43 2.34
CA ALA A 6 68.62 -3.27 3.34
C ALA A 6 67.13 -3.36 3.01
N PHE A 7 66.60 -4.59 2.90
CA PHE A 7 65.17 -4.84 2.76
C PHE A 7 64.51 -4.79 4.16
N VAL A 8 63.68 -3.78 4.39
CA VAL A 8 62.78 -3.71 5.55
C VAL A 8 61.45 -4.36 5.15
N PHE A 9 61.19 -5.55 5.67
CA PHE A 9 59.88 -6.20 5.60
C PHE A 9 58.98 -5.59 6.69
N CYS A 10 58.12 -4.65 6.30
CA CYS A 10 57.05 -4.15 7.18
C CYS A 10 55.87 -5.13 7.11
N ALA A 11 55.76 -6.01 8.11
CA ALA A 11 54.61 -6.89 8.28
C ALA A 11 53.41 -6.05 8.75
N LEU A 12 52.51 -5.71 7.81
CA LEU A 12 51.20 -5.16 8.13
C LEU A 12 50.30 -6.30 8.63
N LEU A 13 50.13 -6.36 9.95
CA LEU A 13 49.12 -7.17 10.62
C LEU A 13 47.73 -6.60 10.25
N GLY A 14 47.06 -7.25 9.29
CA GLY A 14 45.67 -6.96 8.95
C GLY A 14 44.75 -7.38 10.11
N VAL A 15 44.33 -6.42 10.92
CA VAL A 15 43.24 -6.60 11.89
C VAL A 15 41.92 -6.58 11.10
N SER A 16 41.45 -7.76 10.72
CA SER A 16 40.10 -7.94 10.16
C SER A 16 39.08 -7.79 11.29
N ALA A 17 38.53 -6.59 11.44
CA ALA A 17 37.35 -6.36 12.28
C ALA A 17 36.15 -7.00 11.59
N SER A 18 35.73 -8.18 12.08
CA SER A 18 34.47 -8.81 11.71
C SER A 18 33.33 -7.96 12.26
N ALA A 19 32.83 -7.02 11.46
CA ALA A 19 31.61 -6.30 11.75
C ALA A 19 30.44 -7.30 11.65
N CYS A 20 29.95 -7.79 12.80
CA CYS A 20 28.63 -8.38 12.88
C CYS A 20 27.61 -7.26 12.63
N ALA A 21 27.22 -7.08 11.36
CA ALA A 21 25.99 -6.37 11.05
C ALA A 21 24.82 -7.13 11.72
N PRO A 22 23.86 -6.45 12.36
CA PRO A 22 22.62 -7.10 12.77
C PRO A 22 22.00 -7.75 11.54
N LYS A 23 21.67 -9.03 11.61
CA LYS A 23 20.87 -9.67 10.56
C LYS A 23 19.51 -8.95 10.53
N GLU A 24 19.24 -8.28 9.43
CA GLU A 24 17.91 -7.80 9.08
C GLU A 24 16.91 -8.95 9.27
N LYS A 25 15.81 -8.70 9.97
CA LYS A 25 14.76 -9.71 10.14
C LYS A 25 14.15 -9.96 8.77
N GLN A 26 14.45 -11.12 8.19
CA GLN A 26 13.82 -11.56 6.96
C GLN A 26 12.33 -11.80 7.22
N HIS A 27 11.48 -11.05 6.52
CA HIS A 27 10.03 -11.26 6.49
C HIS A 27 9.70 -12.26 5.39
N ASP A 28 8.91 -13.29 5.73
CA ASP A 28 8.42 -14.26 4.77
C ASP A 28 7.00 -13.85 4.35
N ALA A 29 6.83 -13.54 3.07
CA ALA A 29 5.56 -13.10 2.51
C ALA A 29 4.42 -14.11 2.79
N PHE A 30 3.25 -13.59 3.19
CA PHE A 30 2.08 -14.39 3.52
C PHE A 30 0.81 -13.78 2.94
N LEU A 31 0.06 -14.59 2.18
CA LEU A 31 -1.20 -14.17 1.55
C LEU A 31 -2.39 -14.92 2.16
N GLN A 32 -3.35 -14.19 2.72
CA GLN A 32 -4.64 -14.70 3.15
C GLN A 32 -5.74 -13.67 2.89
N VAL A 33 -6.57 -13.91 1.89
CA VAL A 33 -7.70 -13.03 1.55
C VAL A 33 -9.00 -13.80 1.74
N ASP A 34 -9.82 -13.39 2.71
CA ASP A 34 -11.13 -14.00 2.93
C ASP A 34 -12.00 -13.88 1.67
N ALA A 35 -12.83 -14.90 1.42
CA ALA A 35 -13.59 -15.06 0.17
C ALA A 35 -14.37 -13.80 -0.30
N PRO A 36 -15.02 -13.00 0.57
CA PRO A 36 -15.76 -11.80 0.14
C PRO A 36 -14.89 -10.70 -0.48
N PHE A 37 -13.56 -10.75 -0.31
CA PHE A 37 -12.63 -9.72 -0.78
C PHE A 37 -11.82 -10.14 -2.00
N GLN A 38 -11.80 -11.43 -2.35
CA GLN A 38 -10.93 -11.99 -3.39
C GLN A 38 -11.15 -11.33 -4.75
N ASP A 39 -12.40 -11.14 -5.16
CA ASP A 39 -12.72 -10.50 -6.44
C ASP A 39 -12.25 -9.04 -6.49
N PHE A 40 -12.33 -8.33 -5.36
CA PHE A 40 -11.87 -6.94 -5.27
C PHE A 40 -10.35 -6.83 -5.31
N VAL A 41 -9.63 -7.72 -4.60
CA VAL A 41 -8.16 -7.77 -4.64
C VAL A 41 -7.68 -8.13 -6.05
N HIS A 42 -8.30 -9.13 -6.69
CA HIS A 42 -7.97 -9.49 -8.06
C HIS A 42 -8.25 -8.36 -9.06
N ASN A 43 -9.39 -7.67 -8.91
CA ASN A 43 -9.73 -6.50 -9.72
C ASN A 43 -8.66 -5.39 -9.56
N PHE A 44 -8.15 -5.17 -8.35
CA PHE A 44 -7.09 -4.20 -8.12
C PHE A 44 -5.82 -4.51 -8.93
N GLU A 45 -5.37 -5.77 -8.97
CA GLU A 45 -4.24 -6.22 -9.80
C GLU A 45 -4.52 -6.04 -11.30
N GLN A 46 -5.75 -6.35 -11.74
CA GLN A 46 -6.17 -6.17 -13.13
C GLN A 46 -6.15 -4.70 -13.55
N VAL A 47 -6.68 -3.81 -12.71
CA VAL A 47 -6.67 -2.36 -12.95
C VAL A 47 -5.24 -1.85 -12.97
N SER A 48 -4.39 -2.28 -12.03
CA SER A 48 -2.99 -1.84 -12.00
C SER A 48 -2.26 -2.21 -13.30
N ALA A 49 -2.52 -3.40 -13.85
CA ALA A 49 -1.98 -3.81 -15.14
C ALA A 49 -2.53 -2.98 -16.31
N GLN A 50 -3.82 -2.60 -16.28
CA GLN A 50 -4.44 -1.74 -17.29
C GLN A 50 -3.85 -0.31 -17.28
N GLU A 51 -3.53 0.21 -16.10
CA GLU A 51 -2.85 1.50 -15.90
C GLU A 51 -1.32 1.43 -16.15
N GLY A 52 -0.81 0.29 -16.63
CA GLY A 52 0.61 0.12 -16.97
C GLY A 52 1.54 -0.01 -15.76
N GLN A 53 1.01 -0.29 -14.57
CA GLN A 53 1.74 -0.64 -13.35
C GLN A 53 1.31 -2.03 -12.86
N PRO A 54 1.65 -3.12 -13.58
CA PRO A 54 1.25 -4.46 -13.15
C PRO A 54 1.82 -4.78 -11.76
N LEU A 55 0.94 -5.23 -10.86
CA LEU A 55 1.26 -5.64 -9.50
C LEU A 55 0.87 -7.09 -9.30
N GLU A 56 1.57 -7.76 -8.40
CA GLU A 56 1.22 -9.08 -7.88
C GLU A 56 1.17 -8.98 -6.36
N ILE A 57 0.00 -9.23 -5.77
CA ILE A 57 -0.21 -9.16 -4.32
C ILE A 57 -0.01 -10.56 -3.74
N ASN A 58 1.16 -10.79 -3.15
CA ASN A 58 1.54 -12.07 -2.53
C ASN A 58 1.86 -11.97 -1.03
N ASP A 59 1.72 -10.77 -0.45
CA ASP A 59 1.90 -10.49 0.98
C ASP A 59 0.82 -9.55 1.48
N LEU A 60 -0.29 -10.11 1.97
CA LEU A 60 -1.46 -9.37 2.43
C LEU A 60 -2.38 -10.28 3.24
N VAL A 61 -2.93 -9.78 4.35
CA VAL A 61 -4.11 -10.37 4.99
C VAL A 61 -5.32 -9.46 4.84
N VAL A 62 -6.45 -9.97 4.36
CA VAL A 62 -7.74 -9.26 4.33
C VAL A 62 -8.80 -10.11 5.01
N GLN A 63 -9.39 -9.58 6.07
CA GLN A 63 -10.37 -10.31 6.88
C GLN A 63 -11.42 -9.39 7.49
N PHE A 64 -12.54 -9.96 7.92
CA PHE A 64 -13.44 -9.23 8.82
C PHE A 64 -12.88 -9.15 10.24
N GLY A 65 -13.17 -8.06 10.95
CA GLY A 65 -12.81 -7.90 12.35
C GLY A 65 -13.31 -6.63 12.98
N SER A 66 -12.83 -6.35 14.19
CA SER A 66 -13.09 -5.10 14.88
C SER A 66 -12.14 -4.02 14.39
N THR A 67 -12.69 -2.90 13.94
CA THR A 67 -11.93 -1.67 13.64
C THR A 67 -11.76 -0.84 14.92
N PRO A 68 -10.71 0.01 15.01
CA PRO A 68 -10.52 0.94 16.14
C PRO A 68 -11.76 1.77 16.49
N SER A 69 -12.52 2.19 15.47
CA SER A 69 -13.79 2.89 15.62
C SER A 69 -14.94 2.12 14.98
N LEU A 70 -16.12 2.16 15.60
CA LEU A 70 -17.35 1.56 15.03
C LEU A 70 -17.81 2.21 13.72
N ASN A 71 -17.27 3.38 13.37
CA ASN A 71 -17.59 4.10 12.15
C ASN A 71 -16.57 3.87 11.02
N GLU A 72 -15.45 3.22 11.31
CA GLU A 72 -14.46 2.83 10.29
C GLU A 72 -14.97 1.61 9.53
N THR A 73 -14.99 1.71 8.20
CA THR A 73 -15.47 0.63 7.34
C THR A 73 -14.38 -0.40 7.07
N GLY A 74 -13.15 0.07 6.90
CA GLY A 74 -11.92 -0.71 6.83
C GLY A 74 -10.80 0.02 7.59
N VAL A 75 -9.73 -0.71 7.84
CA VAL A 75 -8.45 -0.14 8.30
C VAL A 75 -7.31 -1.00 7.78
N CYS A 76 -6.29 -0.34 7.26
CA CYS A 76 -5.01 -0.94 6.93
C CYS A 76 -4.00 -0.74 8.07
N GLU A 77 -3.43 -1.83 8.54
CA GLU A 77 -2.30 -1.88 9.46
C GLU A 77 -1.09 -2.40 8.70
N TRP A 78 0.00 -1.62 8.69
CA TRP A 78 1.26 -2.05 8.09
C TRP A 78 2.44 -1.54 8.91
N ALA A 79 3.50 -2.34 8.95
CA ALA A 79 4.75 -2.03 9.59
C ALA A 79 5.90 -2.62 8.77
N ASP A 80 7.11 -2.11 8.95
CA ASP A 80 8.29 -2.64 8.27
C ASP A 80 8.53 -4.09 8.69
N ASN A 81 8.77 -4.96 7.70
CA ASN A 81 8.99 -6.40 7.89
C ASN A 81 7.80 -7.17 8.52
N GLU A 82 6.57 -6.71 8.29
CA GLU A 82 5.35 -7.45 8.64
C GLU A 82 4.37 -7.49 7.46
N THR A 83 3.60 -8.57 7.35
CA THR A 83 2.51 -8.67 6.34
C THR A 83 1.46 -7.61 6.60
N PRO A 84 1.16 -6.71 5.63
CA PRO A 84 0.09 -5.73 5.75
C PRO A 84 -1.26 -6.42 5.99
N ARG A 85 -2.10 -5.80 6.83
CA ARG A 85 -3.40 -6.34 7.21
C ARG A 85 -4.51 -5.32 6.99
N ILE A 86 -5.52 -5.73 6.24
CA ILE A 86 -6.77 -4.99 6.09
C ILE A 86 -7.83 -5.67 6.95
N THR A 87 -8.37 -4.94 7.92
CA THR A 87 -9.49 -5.37 8.74
C THR A 87 -10.75 -4.62 8.33
N VAL A 88 -11.78 -5.34 7.89
CA VAL A 88 -13.04 -4.75 7.45
C VAL A 88 -14.13 -4.95 8.50
N ASN A 89 -14.91 -3.90 8.76
CA ASN A 89 -16.06 -3.98 9.66
C ASN A 89 -17.23 -4.69 8.98
N GLN A 90 -17.50 -5.94 9.37
CA GLN A 90 -18.52 -6.78 8.75
C GLN A 90 -19.94 -6.17 8.82
N ARG A 91 -20.27 -5.45 9.89
CA ARG A 91 -21.60 -4.84 10.05
C ARG A 91 -21.83 -3.77 8.98
N ILE A 92 -20.84 -2.92 8.74
CA ILE A 92 -20.93 -1.88 7.72
C ILE A 92 -20.85 -2.52 6.33
N TRP A 93 -19.90 -3.44 6.10
CA TRP A 93 -19.74 -4.14 4.83
C TRP A 93 -21.04 -4.72 4.27
N ASN A 94 -21.86 -5.32 5.13
CA ASN A 94 -23.12 -5.94 4.74
C ASN A 94 -24.20 -4.94 4.29
N THR A 95 -24.01 -3.64 4.51
CA THR A 95 -24.93 -2.58 4.04
C THR A 95 -24.48 -1.93 2.74
N LEU A 96 -23.27 -2.25 2.27
CA LEU A 96 -22.65 -1.64 1.10
C LEU A 96 -23.09 -2.32 -0.21
N ASN A 97 -23.25 -1.52 -1.26
CA ASN A 97 -23.32 -2.05 -2.62
C ASN A 97 -21.91 -2.35 -3.16
N ASP A 98 -21.81 -2.92 -4.35
CA ASP A 98 -20.52 -3.38 -4.88
C ASP A 98 -19.54 -2.24 -5.20
N TYR A 99 -20.03 -1.06 -5.57
CA TYR A 99 -19.16 0.12 -5.76
C TYR A 99 -18.65 0.67 -4.44
N ASP A 100 -19.49 0.72 -3.41
CA ASP A 100 -19.05 1.08 -2.05
C ASP A 100 -18.02 0.08 -1.52
N LYS A 101 -18.21 -1.23 -1.79
CA LYS A 101 -17.24 -2.27 -1.38
C LYS A 101 -15.92 -2.14 -2.13
N GLN A 102 -15.98 -1.89 -3.44
CA GLN A 102 -14.78 -1.70 -4.25
C GLN A 102 -14.01 -0.46 -3.78
N GLU A 103 -14.70 0.65 -3.53
CA GLU A 103 -14.09 1.87 -3.00
C GLU A 103 -13.34 1.61 -1.70
N VAL A 104 -13.97 0.96 -0.72
CA VAL A 104 -13.33 0.60 0.55
C VAL A 104 -12.10 -0.26 0.33
N ILE A 105 -12.20 -1.36 -0.42
CA ILE A 105 -11.06 -2.26 -0.60
C ILE A 105 -9.94 -1.59 -1.39
N PHE A 106 -10.24 -0.79 -2.42
CA PHE A 106 -9.24 -0.07 -3.19
C PHE A 106 -8.56 1.03 -2.36
N HIS A 107 -9.30 1.69 -1.47
CA HIS A 107 -8.76 2.64 -0.50
C HIS A 107 -7.73 1.96 0.42
N GLU A 108 -8.12 0.87 1.07
CA GLU A 108 -7.24 0.15 2.00
C GLU A 108 -6.04 -0.51 1.29
N LEU A 109 -6.21 -1.00 0.06
CA LEU A 109 -5.09 -1.48 -0.76
C LEU A 109 -4.14 -0.35 -1.17
N GLY A 110 -4.66 0.86 -1.41
CA GLY A 110 -3.84 2.06 -1.58
C GLY A 110 -2.91 2.30 -0.38
N HIS A 111 -3.42 2.15 0.84
CA HIS A 111 -2.59 2.21 2.05
C HIS A 111 -1.62 1.02 2.16
N CYS A 112 -2.12 -0.21 2.08
CA CYS A 112 -1.36 -1.40 2.44
C CYS A 112 -0.33 -1.81 1.37
N ILE A 113 -0.69 -1.70 0.09
CA ILE A 113 0.13 -2.14 -1.04
C ILE A 113 0.91 -0.98 -1.65
N LEU A 114 0.26 0.17 -1.86
CA LEU A 114 0.87 1.31 -2.53
C LEU A 114 1.49 2.34 -1.58
N LYS A 115 1.32 2.16 -0.27
CA LYS A 115 1.81 3.07 0.78
C LYS A 115 1.34 4.52 0.60
N ARG A 116 0.16 4.70 0.01
CA ARG A 116 -0.47 6.02 -0.11
C ARG A 116 -0.94 6.48 1.27
N ILE A 117 -0.97 7.79 1.47
CA ILE A 117 -1.51 8.43 2.67
C ILE A 117 -2.82 9.14 2.32
N HIS A 118 -3.63 9.47 3.34
CA HIS A 118 -4.85 10.23 3.10
C HIS A 118 -4.58 11.56 2.39
N GLN A 119 -5.47 11.91 1.46
CA GLN A 119 -5.48 13.20 0.78
C GLN A 119 -6.83 13.88 0.96
N ASN A 120 -6.83 15.09 1.52
CA ASN A 120 -8.06 15.82 1.84
C ASN A 120 -8.49 16.75 0.70
N THR A 121 -8.15 16.40 -0.54
CA THR A 121 -8.46 17.21 -1.72
C THR A 121 -9.88 16.94 -2.21
N GLU A 122 -10.52 18.01 -2.67
CA GLU A 122 -11.91 18.01 -3.09
C GLU A 122 -12.03 18.76 -4.41
N MET A 123 -12.89 18.29 -5.30
CA MET A 123 -13.15 18.89 -6.59
C MET A 123 -14.64 19.17 -6.79
N MET A 124 -14.94 20.08 -7.72
CA MET A 124 -16.31 20.38 -8.10
C MET A 124 -16.75 19.44 -9.23
N ALA A 125 -17.73 18.58 -8.95
CA ALA A 125 -18.38 17.70 -9.91
C ALA A 125 -19.77 18.24 -10.31
N TYR A 126 -20.41 17.55 -11.26
CA TYR A 126 -21.78 17.85 -11.74
C TYR A 126 -21.96 19.32 -12.14
N ASN A 127 -21.17 19.75 -13.13
CA ASN A 127 -21.16 21.12 -13.66
C ASN A 127 -20.91 22.20 -12.60
N GLY A 128 -20.11 21.90 -11.58
CA GLY A 128 -19.77 22.88 -10.55
C GLY A 128 -20.79 22.99 -9.42
N THR A 129 -21.69 22.02 -9.27
CA THR A 129 -22.81 22.12 -8.30
C THR A 129 -22.56 21.33 -7.02
N VAL A 130 -21.70 20.31 -7.07
CA VAL A 130 -21.46 19.40 -5.95
C VAL A 130 -19.96 19.28 -5.71
N GLN A 131 -19.54 19.47 -4.46
CA GLN A 131 -18.18 19.19 -4.03
C GLN A 131 -18.06 17.70 -3.69
N VAL A 132 -17.05 17.04 -4.26
CA VAL A 132 -16.77 15.61 -4.06
C VAL A 132 -15.29 15.40 -3.75
N ALA A 133 -14.95 14.26 -3.17
CA ALA A 133 -13.56 13.87 -2.98
C ALA A 133 -12.82 13.81 -4.33
N GLU A 134 -11.71 14.52 -4.43
CA GLU A 134 -10.84 14.47 -5.61
C GLU A 134 -9.96 13.21 -5.58
N SER A 135 -9.63 12.73 -4.39
CA SER A 135 -8.79 11.55 -4.18
C SER A 135 -9.59 10.37 -3.63
N ILE A 136 -9.33 9.15 -4.10
CA ILE A 136 -9.82 7.91 -3.47
C ILE A 136 -9.17 7.69 -2.10
N MET A 137 -8.03 8.32 -1.81
CA MET A 137 -7.42 8.38 -0.48
C MET A 137 -8.08 9.43 0.43
N TYR A 138 -9.25 9.96 0.09
CA TYR A 138 -9.98 10.85 0.99
C TYR A 138 -10.36 10.12 2.29
N PRO A 139 -10.18 10.71 3.48
CA PRO A 139 -10.28 10.00 4.76
C PRO A 139 -11.70 9.59 5.15
N TYR A 140 -12.70 9.93 4.36
CA TYR A 140 -14.09 9.57 4.57
C TYR A 140 -14.63 8.83 3.35
N ARG A 141 -15.48 7.82 3.61
CA ARG A 141 -16.08 6.98 2.57
C ARG A 141 -16.73 7.82 1.47
N ILE A 142 -16.31 7.57 0.23
CA ILE A 142 -16.91 8.13 -0.97
C ILE A 142 -18.14 7.29 -1.31
N SER A 143 -19.28 7.93 -1.59
CA SER A 143 -20.47 7.16 -1.97
C SER A 143 -20.22 6.37 -3.27
N GLY A 144 -20.74 5.15 -3.35
CA GLY A 144 -20.59 4.29 -4.54
C GLY A 144 -21.05 4.94 -5.85
N THR A 145 -21.99 5.88 -5.80
CA THR A 145 -22.39 6.68 -6.97
C THR A 145 -21.27 7.60 -7.45
N ILE A 146 -20.66 8.36 -6.53
CA ILE A 146 -19.53 9.25 -6.84
C ILE A 146 -18.33 8.42 -7.30
N TYR A 147 -18.05 7.32 -6.59
CA TYR A 147 -16.98 6.39 -6.95
C TYR A 147 -17.15 5.87 -8.39
N ARG A 148 -18.32 5.33 -8.72
CA ARG A 148 -18.64 4.83 -10.06
C ARG A 148 -18.50 5.92 -11.12
N ASP A 149 -19.06 7.10 -10.87
CA ASP A 149 -19.08 8.20 -11.85
C ASP A 149 -17.68 8.75 -12.14
N ASN A 150 -16.70 8.54 -11.23
CA ASN A 150 -15.32 8.99 -11.34
C ASN A 150 -14.29 7.84 -11.32
N ILE A 151 -14.72 6.60 -11.61
CA ILE A 151 -13.90 5.41 -11.37
C ILE A 151 -12.57 5.42 -12.14
N VAL A 152 -12.57 5.93 -13.37
CA VAL A 152 -11.35 6.08 -14.20
C VAL A 152 -10.36 7.04 -13.55
N HIS A 153 -10.85 8.16 -13.00
CA HIS A 153 -10.00 9.14 -12.30
C HIS A 153 -9.37 8.53 -11.05
N TYR A 154 -10.15 7.81 -10.24
CA TYR A 154 -9.63 7.17 -9.02
C TYR A 154 -8.67 6.00 -9.32
N HIS A 155 -8.87 5.27 -10.41
CA HIS A 155 -7.95 4.23 -10.86
C HIS A 155 -6.63 4.83 -11.36
N ASP A 156 -6.70 5.86 -12.21
CA ASP A 156 -5.52 6.61 -12.66
C ASP A 156 -4.78 7.22 -11.46
N GLU A 157 -5.49 7.82 -10.50
CA GLU A 157 -4.89 8.36 -9.29
C GLU A 157 -4.10 7.30 -8.51
N LEU A 158 -4.66 6.10 -8.31
CA LEU A 158 -4.01 5.00 -7.59
C LEU A 158 -2.71 4.53 -8.26
N PHE A 159 -2.61 4.59 -9.57
CA PHE A 159 -1.50 3.97 -10.30
C PHE A 159 -0.63 4.97 -11.10
N SER A 160 -1.01 6.24 -11.15
CA SER A 160 -0.20 7.31 -11.71
C SER A 160 0.92 7.71 -10.75
N LYS A 161 2.09 8.03 -11.32
CA LYS A 161 3.35 8.33 -10.60
C LYS A 161 3.42 9.75 -10.02
N HIS A 162 2.28 10.42 -9.86
CA HIS A 162 2.28 11.77 -9.32
C HIS A 162 2.33 11.69 -7.79
N ASP A 163 3.54 11.94 -7.30
CA ASP A 163 3.92 12.24 -5.92
C ASP A 163 4.06 11.04 -4.97
N GLN A 164 5.12 10.25 -5.24
CA GLN A 164 5.83 9.55 -4.18
C GLN A 164 6.63 10.60 -3.38
N PHE A 165 6.27 10.78 -2.11
CA PHE A 165 7.09 11.48 -1.13
C PHE A 165 8.39 10.72 -0.84
#